data_AF-A0A7K3B6Y3-F1
#
_entry.id   AF-A0A7K3B6Y3-F1
#
_cell.length_a   1.000
_cell.length_b   1.000
_cell.length_c   1.000
_cell.angle_alpha   90.00
_cell.angle_beta   90.00
_cell.angle_gamma   90.00
#
_symmetry.space_group_name_H-M   'P 1'
#
loop_
_entity.id
_entity.type
_entity.pdbx_description
1 polymer ?
#
loop_
_entity_poly.entity_id
_entity_poly.type
_entity_poly.pdbx_seq_one_letter_code
_entity_poly.pdbx_strand_id
1 'polypeptide(L)'
;MSANDATAAMPEPAALLAATDWSALAHAYGPADGTPDDLLGLLHQDPEVQAESLGRLEMSVLHQGSLYSATAPAALFVAGILNDPRTLAVHESFFPWDDRARPLRAALLEWLGELADSAAYEDDEDDEDDGEDPEGGGEEWAEEIAAIEACRTVRPQLFDAVVPWLDDADATVREAALGAVTHLLRAPELADRIPAAAERLERIARGDGDRRERAGALLSLGAWGRDTGGLLTDSDPAVRACAALGTTGPGAVPALLDALADPAAADRWFDEPLPHFDGWFRFTLLRGLLDRTGHFDEVLPAALALVPMCGQYTVDSDWGPLLASAFPEPYTPGRPLTAAQHAFLRALAERDACWGDVANRVSWLRSAGLPTERAPLRVLLAAGAAAPSP
;
A
#
# COMPACT_ATOMS: atom_id res chain seq x y z
N MET A 1 -3.55 37.12 21.72
CA MET A 1 -2.23 36.72 21.19
C MET A 1 -2.48 35.49 20.36
N SER A 2 -2.63 35.70 19.06
CA SER A 2 -3.01 34.65 18.11
C SER A 2 -1.75 33.91 17.67
N ALA A 3 -1.74 32.57 17.84
CA ALA A 3 -0.75 31.69 17.22
C ALA A 3 -1.31 31.30 15.86
N ASN A 4 -1.00 32.10 14.84
CA ASN A 4 -1.27 31.82 13.44
C ASN A 4 -0.08 32.41 12.68
N ASP A 5 1.04 31.69 12.67
CA ASP A 5 2.30 32.01 11.98
C ASP A 5 3.09 30.68 11.95
N ALA A 6 3.36 29.98 10.86
CA ALA A 6 3.17 30.25 9.44
C ALA A 6 3.08 28.90 8.72
N THR A 7 1.99 28.66 7.98
CA THR A 7 2.08 27.71 6.86
C THR A 7 2.87 28.46 5.77
N ALA A 8 4.12 28.05 5.55
CA ALA A 8 4.91 28.64 4.48
C ALA A 8 4.16 28.38 3.17
N ALA A 9 3.78 29.45 2.46
CA ALA A 9 3.20 29.31 1.13
C ALA A 9 4.16 28.52 0.24
N MET A 10 3.60 27.65 -0.60
CA MET A 10 4.40 26.87 -1.56
C MET A 10 5.37 27.78 -2.32
N PRO A 11 6.66 27.39 -2.43
CA PRO A 11 7.62 28.17 -3.18
C PRO A 11 7.16 28.28 -4.64
N GLU A 12 7.42 29.44 -5.25
CA GLU A 12 7.15 29.61 -6.67
C GLU A 12 8.07 28.67 -7.48
N PRO A 13 7.53 27.85 -8.41
CA PRO A 13 8.30 26.79 -9.06
C PRO A 13 9.58 27.27 -9.78
N ALA A 14 9.55 28.40 -10.47
CA ALA A 14 10.73 28.92 -11.16
C ALA A 14 11.80 29.44 -10.18
N ALA A 15 11.38 30.07 -9.07
CA ALA A 15 12.27 30.51 -8.01
C ALA A 15 12.91 29.32 -7.29
N LEU A 16 12.17 28.24 -7.06
CA LEU A 16 12.69 27.01 -6.48
C LEU A 16 13.77 26.39 -7.37
N LEU A 17 13.50 26.23 -8.67
CA LEU A 17 14.48 25.72 -9.62
C LEU A 17 15.78 26.54 -9.63
N ALA A 18 15.66 27.87 -9.58
CA ALA A 18 16.81 28.78 -9.62
C ALA A 18 17.60 28.84 -8.32
N ALA A 19 16.95 28.60 -7.17
CA ALA A 19 17.58 28.69 -5.85
C ALA A 19 18.25 27.38 -5.39
N THR A 20 17.83 26.24 -5.93
CA THR A 20 18.38 24.93 -5.60
C THR A 20 19.68 24.65 -6.38
N ASP A 21 20.75 24.25 -5.69
CA ASP A 21 21.97 23.77 -6.32
C ASP A 21 21.84 22.28 -6.69
N TRP A 22 21.20 22.00 -7.82
CA TRP A 22 20.93 20.64 -8.29
C TRP A 22 22.20 19.81 -8.54
N SER A 23 23.32 20.46 -8.86
CA SER A 23 24.61 19.78 -9.08
C SER A 23 25.22 19.23 -7.78
N ALA A 24 24.81 19.76 -6.64
CA ALA A 24 25.19 19.29 -5.31
C ALA A 24 24.23 18.23 -4.76
N LEU A 25 23.11 17.96 -5.43
CA LEU A 25 22.14 16.94 -5.06
C LEU A 25 22.36 15.67 -5.87
N ALA A 26 21.81 14.57 -5.37
CA ALA A 26 21.87 13.26 -6.00
C ALA A 26 20.47 12.66 -6.16
N HIS A 27 20.39 11.72 -7.08
CA HIS A 27 19.26 10.81 -7.34
C HIS A 27 19.84 9.40 -7.63
N ALA A 28 19.00 8.41 -7.95
CA ALA A 28 19.42 7.01 -8.12
C ALA A 28 20.60 6.77 -9.09
N TYR A 29 20.80 7.64 -10.08
CA TYR A 29 21.84 7.51 -11.10
C TYR A 29 23.04 8.47 -10.93
N GLY A 30 23.20 9.07 -9.74
CA GLY A 30 24.29 10.00 -9.43
C GLY A 30 23.81 11.46 -9.30
N PRO A 31 24.64 12.46 -9.68
CA PRO A 31 24.31 13.88 -9.57
C PRO A 31 23.01 14.27 -10.29
N ALA A 32 22.24 15.17 -9.69
CA ALA A 32 20.91 15.57 -10.13
C ALA A 32 20.90 16.78 -11.10
N ASP A 33 21.99 17.04 -11.83
CA ASP A 33 22.12 18.17 -12.75
C ASP A 33 21.00 18.24 -13.81
N GLY A 34 20.47 17.08 -14.21
CA GLY A 34 19.41 16.95 -15.23
C GLY A 34 17.98 17.08 -14.69
N THR A 35 17.78 16.93 -13.37
CA THR A 35 16.44 16.95 -12.75
C THR A 35 15.63 18.23 -13.06
N PRO A 36 16.23 19.44 -13.13
CA PRO A 36 15.51 20.64 -13.55
C PRO A 36 14.84 20.54 -14.92
N ASP A 37 15.48 19.88 -15.89
CA ASP A 37 14.92 19.73 -17.24
C ASP A 37 13.71 18.78 -17.22
N ASP A 38 13.77 17.73 -16.41
CA ASP A 38 12.65 16.81 -16.20
C ASP A 38 11.46 17.50 -15.55
N LEU A 39 11.70 18.29 -14.49
CA LEU A 39 10.68 19.10 -13.80
C LEU A 39 10.04 20.13 -14.75
N LEU A 40 10.83 20.79 -15.60
CA LEU A 40 10.30 21.71 -16.60
C LEU A 40 9.50 21.00 -17.69
N GLY A 41 9.84 19.75 -18.02
CA GLY A 41 9.11 18.93 -18.99
C GLY A 41 7.68 18.57 -18.54
N LEU A 42 7.42 18.51 -17.22
CA LEU A 42 6.04 18.40 -16.67
C LEU A 42 5.13 19.57 -17.09
N LEU A 43 5.74 20.72 -17.41
CA LEU A 43 5.08 21.93 -17.86
C LEU A 43 5.15 22.12 -19.38
N HIS A 44 5.51 21.08 -20.13
CA HIS A 44 5.48 21.11 -21.59
C HIS A 44 4.04 21.10 -22.12
N GLN A 45 3.84 21.54 -23.37
CA GLN A 45 2.51 21.55 -24.01
C GLN A 45 2.13 20.19 -24.63
N ASP A 46 3.13 19.31 -24.80
CA ASP A 46 2.98 17.97 -25.36
C ASP A 46 2.82 16.95 -24.22
N PRO A 47 1.68 16.24 -24.14
CA PRO A 47 1.46 15.21 -23.11
C PRO A 47 2.47 14.07 -23.14
N GLU A 48 3.05 13.73 -24.30
CA GLU A 48 4.07 12.67 -24.37
C GLU A 48 5.36 13.09 -23.64
N VAL A 49 5.75 14.36 -23.78
CA VAL A 49 6.90 14.93 -23.05
C VAL A 49 6.62 14.98 -21.55
N GLN A 50 5.38 15.31 -21.16
CA GLN A 50 4.98 15.30 -19.74
C GLN A 50 5.10 13.90 -19.14
N ALA A 51 4.57 12.88 -19.83
CA ALA A 51 4.64 11.49 -19.39
C ALA A 51 6.09 11.00 -19.28
N GLU A 52 6.93 11.29 -20.28
CA GLU A 52 8.34 10.93 -20.27
C GLU A 52 9.09 11.60 -19.11
N SER A 53 8.83 12.88 -18.86
CA SER A 53 9.41 13.60 -17.73
C SER A 53 8.98 13.04 -16.38
N LEU A 54 7.70 12.72 -16.20
CA LEU A 54 7.23 12.07 -14.97
C LEU A 54 7.90 10.69 -14.79
N GLY A 55 7.96 9.88 -15.85
CA GLY A 55 8.63 8.58 -15.81
C GLY A 55 10.13 8.69 -15.47
N ARG A 56 10.82 9.73 -15.96
CA ARG A 56 12.21 10.00 -15.56
C ARG A 56 12.34 10.35 -14.08
N LEU A 57 11.42 11.14 -13.52
CA LEU A 57 11.40 11.45 -12.10
C LEU A 57 11.13 10.21 -11.23
N GLU A 58 10.17 9.37 -11.63
CA GLU A 58 9.90 8.08 -10.97
C GLU A 58 11.13 7.17 -10.97
N MET A 59 11.83 7.05 -12.11
CA MET A 59 13.02 6.22 -12.21
C MET A 59 14.26 6.77 -11.49
N SER A 60 14.33 8.07 -11.21
CA SER A 60 15.55 8.68 -10.68
C SER A 60 15.38 9.22 -9.27
N VAL A 61 14.36 10.05 -9.05
CA VAL A 61 14.14 10.82 -7.82
C VAL A 61 13.33 10.05 -6.77
N LEU A 62 12.57 9.04 -7.19
CA LEU A 62 11.80 8.14 -6.30
C LEU A 62 11.98 6.66 -6.69
N HIS A 63 13.22 6.29 -7.03
CA HIS A 63 13.52 4.99 -7.62
C HIS A 63 13.18 3.84 -6.67
N GLN A 64 12.09 3.11 -6.98
CA GLN A 64 11.60 1.98 -6.18
C GLN A 64 11.36 2.35 -4.70
N GLY A 65 10.91 3.59 -4.45
CA GLY A 65 10.65 4.11 -3.11
C GLY A 65 11.87 4.66 -2.37
N SER A 66 13.09 4.50 -2.90
CA SER A 66 14.27 5.12 -2.29
C SER A 66 14.22 6.65 -2.41
N LEU A 67 14.60 7.33 -1.32
CA LEU A 67 14.63 8.79 -1.22
C LEU A 67 16.06 9.32 -1.36
N TYR A 68 16.20 10.44 -2.06
CA TYR A 68 17.48 11.06 -2.36
C TYR A 68 17.46 12.55 -2.01
N SER A 69 18.63 13.19 -1.95
CA SER A 69 18.73 14.61 -1.63
C SER A 69 18.00 15.52 -2.65
N ALA A 70 17.76 15.05 -3.88
CA ALA A 70 16.93 15.73 -4.87
C ALA A 70 15.41 15.56 -4.66
N THR A 71 14.96 14.63 -3.82
CA THR A 71 13.55 14.24 -3.71
C THR A 71 12.68 15.30 -3.06
N ALA A 72 13.09 15.84 -1.92
CA ALA A 72 12.35 16.93 -1.25
C ALA A 72 12.16 18.19 -2.14
N PRO A 73 13.21 18.75 -2.79
CA PRO A 73 13.01 19.91 -3.66
C PRO A 73 12.19 19.58 -4.93
N ALA A 74 12.33 18.39 -5.51
CA ALA A 74 11.46 17.96 -6.61
C ALA A 74 9.99 17.90 -6.17
N ALA A 75 9.70 17.40 -4.97
CA ALA A 75 8.35 17.33 -4.44
C ALA A 75 7.70 18.69 -4.21
N LEU A 76 8.47 19.65 -3.70
CA LEU A 76 8.00 21.03 -3.58
C LEU A 76 7.67 21.64 -4.95
N PHE A 77 8.47 21.34 -5.98
CA PHE A 77 8.17 21.77 -7.34
C PHE A 77 6.86 21.15 -7.85
N VAL A 78 6.73 19.83 -7.75
CA VAL A 78 5.54 19.07 -8.19
C VAL A 78 4.28 19.60 -7.50
N ALA A 79 4.30 19.75 -6.18
CA ALA A 79 3.19 20.33 -5.43
C ALA A 79 2.90 21.79 -5.84
N GLY A 80 3.93 22.57 -6.16
CA GLY A 80 3.80 23.95 -6.61
C GLY A 80 3.12 24.12 -7.98
N ILE A 81 3.15 23.08 -8.84
CA ILE A 81 2.57 23.13 -10.18
C ILE A 81 1.19 22.47 -10.29
N LEU A 82 0.63 21.89 -9.21
CA LEU A 82 -0.64 21.17 -9.27
C LEU A 82 -1.77 22.03 -9.89
N ASN A 83 -1.80 23.33 -9.60
CA ASN A 83 -2.83 24.25 -10.12
C ASN A 83 -2.54 24.80 -11.54
N ASP A 84 -1.45 24.38 -12.18
CA ASP A 84 -1.15 24.79 -13.55
C ASP A 84 -2.15 24.15 -14.53
N PRO A 85 -2.76 24.89 -15.47
CA PRO A 85 -3.69 24.33 -16.44
C PRO A 85 -3.11 23.20 -17.30
N ARG A 86 -1.79 23.16 -17.50
CA ARG A 86 -1.13 22.10 -18.27
C ARG A 86 -1.20 20.73 -17.60
N THR A 87 -1.40 20.68 -16.29
CA THR A 87 -1.59 19.41 -15.57
C THR A 87 -2.97 18.78 -15.80
N LEU A 88 -3.87 19.45 -16.53
CA LEU A 88 -5.14 18.86 -16.99
C LEU A 88 -4.98 17.92 -18.18
N ALA A 89 -3.83 17.92 -18.86
CA ALA A 89 -3.61 17.07 -20.01
C ALA A 89 -3.66 15.60 -19.60
N VAL A 90 -4.42 14.80 -20.35
CA VAL A 90 -4.48 13.35 -20.18
C VAL A 90 -3.30 12.74 -20.92
N HIS A 91 -2.55 11.88 -20.22
CA HIS A 91 -1.44 11.13 -20.80
C HIS A 91 -1.58 9.63 -20.51
N GLU A 92 -0.97 8.82 -21.38
CA GLU A 92 -0.67 7.42 -21.08
C GLU A 92 0.61 7.38 -20.22
N SER A 93 0.77 6.32 -19.42
CA SER A 93 2.00 6.17 -18.65
C SER A 93 3.21 5.99 -19.57
N PHE A 94 4.36 6.50 -19.13
CA PHE A 94 5.64 6.20 -19.77
C PHE A 94 5.98 4.71 -19.66
N PHE A 95 5.48 4.03 -18.63
CA PHE A 95 5.78 2.64 -18.37
C PHE A 95 4.84 1.68 -19.10
N PRO A 96 5.36 0.66 -19.79
CA PRO A 96 4.54 -0.24 -20.60
C PRO A 96 3.65 -1.19 -19.79
N TRP A 97 3.80 -1.23 -18.47
CA TRP A 97 2.97 -2.03 -17.56
C TRP A 97 1.85 -1.23 -16.89
N ASP A 98 1.80 0.09 -17.07
CA ASP A 98 0.70 0.94 -16.62
C ASP A 98 -0.07 1.44 -17.85
N ASP A 99 -1.20 0.81 -18.14
CA ASP A 99 -2.05 1.14 -19.29
C ASP A 99 -3.09 2.23 -18.99
N ARG A 100 -3.04 2.83 -17.80
CA ARG A 100 -3.98 3.88 -17.39
C ARG A 100 -3.73 5.17 -18.17
N ALA A 101 -4.82 5.78 -18.62
CA ALA A 101 -4.83 7.14 -19.16
C ALA A 101 -5.49 8.07 -18.14
N ARG A 102 -4.73 9.04 -17.62
CA ARG A 102 -5.20 9.95 -16.56
C ARG A 102 -4.67 11.38 -16.73
N PRO A 103 -5.33 12.40 -16.16
CA PRO A 103 -4.77 13.74 -16.11
C PRO A 103 -3.40 13.71 -15.42
N LEU A 104 -2.41 14.46 -15.94
CA LEU A 104 -1.10 14.59 -15.33
C LEU A 104 -1.20 14.96 -13.85
N ARG A 105 -2.16 15.82 -13.48
CA ARG A 105 -2.40 16.18 -12.08
C ARG A 105 -2.66 14.97 -11.19
N ALA A 106 -3.44 14.00 -11.65
CA ALA A 106 -3.69 12.78 -10.88
C ALA A 106 -2.39 11.98 -10.70
N ALA A 107 -1.59 11.83 -11.76
CA ALA A 107 -0.31 11.14 -11.68
C ALA A 107 0.70 11.86 -10.76
N LEU A 108 0.73 13.20 -10.76
CA LEU A 108 1.55 13.99 -9.84
C LEU A 108 1.10 13.86 -8.38
N LEU A 109 -0.21 13.74 -8.13
CA LEU A 109 -0.74 13.49 -6.80
C LEU A 109 -0.39 12.08 -6.30
N GLU A 110 -0.48 11.07 -7.17
CA GLU A 110 -0.01 9.70 -6.86
C GLU A 110 1.49 9.70 -6.51
N TRP A 111 2.32 10.35 -7.32
CA TRP A 111 3.77 10.48 -7.08
C TRP A 111 4.07 11.15 -5.73
N LEU A 112 3.32 12.18 -5.35
CA LEU A 112 3.44 12.81 -4.02
C LEU A 112 3.01 11.87 -2.89
N GLY A 113 2.03 11.00 -3.14
CA GLY A 113 1.60 9.96 -2.20
C GLY A 113 2.64 8.87 -2.01
N GLU A 114 3.24 8.37 -3.09
CA GLU A 114 4.33 7.38 -3.06
C GLU A 114 5.54 7.92 -2.29
N LEU A 115 5.89 9.20 -2.50
CA LEU A 115 6.93 9.86 -1.72
C LEU A 115 6.58 9.92 -0.24
N ALA A 116 5.34 10.28 0.10
CA ALA A 116 4.89 10.37 1.48
C ALA A 116 4.90 9.01 2.18
N ASP A 117 4.57 7.93 1.46
CA ASP A 117 4.65 6.57 1.97
C ASP A 117 6.11 6.12 2.16
N SER A 118 6.96 6.41 1.17
CA SER A 118 8.40 6.17 1.24
C SER A 118 9.04 6.85 2.45
N ALA A 119 8.61 8.08 2.77
CA ALA A 119 9.09 8.84 3.93
C ALA A 119 8.52 8.36 5.28
N ALA A 120 7.61 7.37 5.28
CA ALA A 120 7.01 6.77 6.46
C ALA A 120 7.59 5.39 6.82
N TYR A 121 8.35 4.74 5.93
CA TYR A 121 8.84 3.36 6.14
C TYR A 121 9.58 3.13 7.46
N GLU A 122 10.46 4.05 7.89
CA GLU A 122 11.17 3.90 9.18
C GLU A 122 10.34 4.33 10.41
N ASP A 123 9.13 4.87 10.21
CA ASP A 123 8.22 5.22 11.32
C ASP A 123 7.41 3.99 11.80
N ASP A 124 7.44 2.87 11.07
CA ASP A 124 6.80 1.61 11.46
C ASP A 124 7.71 0.85 12.45
N GLU A 125 7.44 0.97 13.75
CA GLU A 125 8.21 0.42 14.89
C GLU A 125 8.46 -1.11 14.88
N ASP A 126 7.97 -1.84 13.86
CA ASP A 126 8.04 -3.31 13.77
C ASP A 126 9.27 -3.85 13.00
N ASP A 127 10.03 -2.99 12.30
CA ASP A 127 11.34 -3.36 11.77
C ASP A 127 12.39 -3.23 12.88
N GLU A 128 12.33 -4.16 13.85
CA GLU A 128 13.43 -4.41 14.78
C GLU A 128 14.71 -4.73 13.99
N ASP A 129 15.53 -3.70 13.77
CA ASP A 129 17.01 -3.73 13.73
C ASP A 129 17.57 -5.14 13.53
N ASP A 130 17.55 -5.62 12.28
CA ASP A 130 18.43 -6.69 11.84
C ASP A 130 19.86 -6.14 11.96
N GLY A 131 20.43 -6.18 13.16
CA GLY A 131 21.65 -5.51 13.61
C GLY A 131 22.96 -5.93 12.90
N GLU A 132 22.96 -5.94 11.58
CA GLU A 132 24.14 -5.86 10.74
C GLU A 132 24.40 -4.40 10.43
N ASP A 133 25.11 -3.72 11.33
CA ASP A 133 25.92 -2.55 10.98
C ASP A 133 26.84 -2.98 9.82
N PRO A 134 26.60 -2.53 8.57
CA PRO A 134 27.46 -2.89 7.47
C PRO A 134 28.72 -2.04 7.67
N GLU A 135 29.73 -2.62 8.32
CA GLU A 135 31.08 -2.05 8.45
C GLU A 135 31.60 -1.65 7.05
N GLY A 136 31.29 -0.42 6.61
CA GLY A 136 31.59 0.08 5.27
C GLY A 136 30.60 1.08 4.65
N GLY A 137 29.37 1.24 5.18
CA GLY A 137 28.31 2.06 4.55
C GLY A 137 28.00 3.43 5.17
N GLY A 138 28.64 3.83 6.26
CA GLY A 138 28.14 4.92 7.12
C GLY A 138 27.89 6.30 6.48
N GLU A 139 28.55 6.65 5.37
CA GLU A 139 28.28 7.91 4.65
C GLU A 139 27.04 7.80 3.75
N GLU A 140 26.88 6.70 3.01
CA GLU A 140 25.71 6.45 2.14
C GLU A 140 24.42 6.34 2.97
N TRP A 141 24.50 5.65 4.11
CA TRP A 141 23.40 5.57 5.08
C TRP A 141 23.07 6.95 5.70
N ALA A 142 24.06 7.79 5.98
CA ALA A 142 23.81 9.13 6.51
C ALA A 142 23.14 10.06 5.48
N GLU A 143 23.50 9.92 4.19
CA GLU A 143 22.86 10.66 3.10
C GLU A 143 21.41 10.23 2.87
N GLU A 144 21.12 8.94 2.96
CA GLU A 144 19.76 8.39 2.87
C GLU A 144 18.88 8.89 4.03
N ILE A 145 19.36 8.81 5.28
CA ILE A 145 18.67 9.35 6.46
C ILE A 145 18.41 10.86 6.27
N ALA A 146 19.40 11.62 5.82
CA ALA A 146 19.24 13.06 5.57
C ALA A 146 18.19 13.35 4.48
N ALA A 147 18.11 12.52 3.44
CA ALA A 147 17.08 12.63 2.40
C ALA A 147 15.68 12.33 2.94
N ILE A 148 15.54 11.29 3.76
CA ILE A 148 14.30 10.95 4.46
C ILE A 148 13.86 12.11 5.35
N GLU A 149 14.75 12.63 6.21
CA GLU A 149 14.48 13.79 7.08
C GLU A 149 14.07 15.05 6.29
N ALA A 150 14.71 15.30 5.14
CA ALA A 150 14.35 16.40 4.26
C ALA A 150 12.94 16.23 3.67
N CYS A 151 12.57 15.01 3.26
CA CYS A 151 11.23 14.70 2.77
C CYS A 151 10.18 14.84 3.89
N ARG A 152 10.48 14.35 5.09
CA ARG A 152 9.62 14.52 6.28
C ARG A 152 9.39 16.00 6.60
N THR A 153 10.43 16.83 6.51
CA THR A 153 10.36 18.28 6.76
C THR A 153 9.36 19.01 5.86
N VAL A 154 9.16 18.56 4.62
CA VAL A 154 8.25 19.22 3.67
C VAL A 154 6.80 18.70 3.73
N ARG A 155 6.52 17.59 4.44
CA ARG A 155 5.19 16.96 4.51
C ARG A 155 4.05 17.94 4.81
N PRO A 156 4.17 18.89 5.77
CA PRO A 156 3.09 19.85 6.03
C PRO A 156 2.76 20.75 4.84
N GLN A 157 3.78 21.19 4.08
CA GLN A 157 3.57 22.02 2.90
C GLN A 157 2.93 21.20 1.76
N LEU A 158 3.36 19.94 1.60
CA LEU A 158 2.75 19.02 0.64
C LEU A 158 1.27 18.76 0.98
N PHE A 159 0.96 18.51 2.26
CA PHE A 159 -0.43 18.33 2.70
C PHE A 159 -1.31 19.54 2.37
N ASP A 160 -0.86 20.76 2.68
CA ASP A 160 -1.60 21.97 2.38
C ASP A 160 -1.82 22.17 0.87
N ALA A 161 -0.87 21.74 0.03
CA ALA A 161 -0.98 21.78 -1.43
C ALA A 161 -1.90 20.69 -2.01
N VAL A 162 -1.97 19.52 -1.37
CA VAL A 162 -2.73 18.35 -1.83
C VAL A 162 -4.20 18.41 -1.38
N VAL A 163 -4.48 18.83 -0.14
CA VAL A 163 -5.82 18.75 0.46
C VAL A 163 -6.96 19.42 -0.34
N PRO A 164 -6.76 20.52 -1.11
CA PRO A 164 -7.83 21.11 -1.91
C PRO A 164 -8.33 20.19 -3.04
N TRP A 165 -7.49 19.29 -3.53
CA TRP A 165 -7.81 18.39 -4.66
C TRP A 165 -8.77 17.27 -4.30
N LEU A 166 -9.04 17.06 -3.01
CA LEU A 166 -10.13 16.19 -2.56
C LEU A 166 -11.52 16.68 -3.03
N ASP A 167 -11.67 17.96 -3.43
CA ASP A 167 -12.90 18.57 -3.96
C ASP A 167 -12.89 18.73 -5.50
N ASP A 168 -11.90 18.18 -6.21
CA ASP A 168 -11.81 18.36 -7.67
C ASP A 168 -13.07 17.81 -8.37
N ALA A 169 -13.41 18.33 -9.54
CA ALA A 169 -14.54 17.82 -10.32
C ALA A 169 -14.25 16.45 -10.95
N ASP A 170 -12.99 16.16 -11.23
CA ASP A 170 -12.51 14.90 -11.79
C ASP A 170 -12.33 13.85 -10.67
N ALA A 171 -12.97 12.69 -10.84
CA ALA A 171 -12.94 11.61 -9.84
C ALA A 171 -11.53 11.00 -9.67
N THR A 172 -10.77 10.87 -10.76
CA THR A 172 -9.41 10.34 -10.74
C THR A 172 -8.48 11.27 -9.97
N VAL A 173 -8.66 12.59 -10.11
CA VAL A 173 -7.91 13.59 -9.32
C VAL A 173 -8.28 13.52 -7.84
N ARG A 174 -9.58 13.44 -7.50
CA ARG A 174 -10.01 13.31 -6.10
C ARG A 174 -9.43 12.08 -5.42
N GLU A 175 -9.36 10.98 -6.14
CA GLU A 175 -8.85 9.73 -5.62
C GLU A 175 -7.33 9.73 -5.43
N ALA A 176 -6.58 10.24 -6.41
CA ALA A 176 -5.14 10.41 -6.27
C ALA A 176 -4.81 11.33 -5.08
N ALA A 177 -5.57 12.42 -4.90
CA ALA A 177 -5.45 13.30 -3.75
C ALA A 177 -5.77 12.57 -2.43
N LEU A 178 -6.75 11.67 -2.43
CA LEU A 178 -7.11 10.87 -1.27
C LEU A 178 -6.00 9.89 -0.89
N GLY A 179 -5.38 9.22 -1.86
CA GLY A 179 -4.18 8.40 -1.64
C GLY A 179 -3.08 9.22 -0.98
N ALA A 180 -2.69 10.34 -1.59
CA ALA A 180 -1.65 11.21 -1.06
C ALA A 180 -1.94 11.74 0.36
N VAL A 181 -3.17 12.20 0.63
CA VAL A 181 -3.59 12.64 1.97
C VAL A 181 -3.52 11.51 2.99
N THR A 182 -3.81 10.26 2.58
CA THR A 182 -3.73 9.09 3.47
C THR A 182 -2.32 8.93 4.03
N HIS A 183 -1.32 8.90 3.15
CA HIS A 183 0.08 8.74 3.53
C HIS A 183 0.62 9.98 4.25
N LEU A 184 0.33 11.20 3.76
CA LEU A 184 0.77 12.43 4.41
C LEU A 184 0.27 12.55 5.86
N LEU A 185 -0.96 12.15 6.14
CA LEU A 185 -1.52 12.21 7.49
C LEU A 185 -1.10 11.06 8.41
N ARG A 186 -0.32 10.07 7.94
CA ARG A 186 0.38 9.13 8.84
C ARG A 186 1.49 9.83 9.65
N ALA A 187 1.97 10.98 9.17
CA ALA A 187 3.02 11.75 9.82
C ALA A 187 2.59 12.29 11.21
N PRO A 188 3.36 12.03 12.29
CA PRO A 188 3.01 12.49 13.64
C PRO A 188 2.81 14.00 13.74
N GLU A 189 3.57 14.80 13.00
CA GLU A 189 3.46 16.25 12.96
C GLU A 189 2.16 16.77 12.32
N LEU A 190 1.43 15.92 11.59
CA LEU A 190 0.14 16.23 10.97
C LEU A 190 -1.06 15.58 11.69
N ALA A 191 -0.85 14.95 12.83
CA ALA A 191 -1.91 14.30 13.60
C ALA A 191 -3.07 15.25 13.96
N ASP A 192 -2.80 16.55 14.13
CA ASP A 192 -3.81 17.57 14.42
C ASP A 192 -4.73 17.89 13.21
N ARG A 193 -4.34 17.50 11.99
CA ARG A 193 -5.15 17.63 10.76
C ARG A 193 -6.12 16.46 10.56
N ILE A 194 -5.86 15.30 11.16
CA ILE A 194 -6.67 14.08 11.00
C ILE A 194 -8.16 14.32 11.32
N PRO A 195 -8.58 15.01 12.40
CA PRO A 195 -10.00 15.15 12.71
C PRO A 195 -10.82 15.84 11.60
N ALA A 196 -10.29 16.92 11.02
CA ALA A 196 -10.99 17.65 9.96
C ALA A 196 -11.04 16.85 8.65
N ALA A 197 -9.96 16.14 8.30
CA ALA A 197 -9.93 15.23 7.16
C ALA A 197 -10.91 14.06 7.37
N ALA A 198 -10.94 13.47 8.57
CA ALA A 198 -11.84 12.38 8.91
C ALA A 198 -13.31 12.77 8.78
N GLU A 199 -13.73 13.93 9.29
CA GLU A 199 -15.13 14.42 9.13
C GLU A 199 -15.56 14.53 7.66
N ARG A 200 -14.62 14.87 6.79
CA ARG A 200 -14.83 14.95 5.35
C ARG A 200 -14.96 13.57 4.72
N LEU A 201 -14.02 12.66 4.99
CA LEU A 201 -14.06 11.29 4.46
C LEU A 201 -15.28 10.51 4.98
N GLU A 202 -15.68 10.76 6.21
CA GLU A 202 -16.89 10.21 6.83
C GLU A 202 -18.17 10.62 6.08
N ARG A 203 -18.21 11.81 5.47
CA ARG A 203 -19.32 12.23 4.59
C ARG A 203 -19.25 11.53 3.23
N ILE A 204 -18.05 11.39 2.66
CA ILE A 204 -17.85 10.70 1.38
C ILE A 204 -18.29 9.23 1.51
N ALA A 205 -17.80 8.52 2.52
CA ALA A 205 -18.11 7.11 2.76
C ALA A 205 -19.63 6.84 2.91
N ARG A 206 -20.35 7.75 3.57
CA ARG A 206 -21.81 7.65 3.80
C ARG A 206 -22.67 8.20 2.65
N GLY A 207 -22.06 8.87 1.67
CA GLY A 207 -22.76 9.42 0.52
C GLY A 207 -23.23 8.35 -0.47
N ASP A 208 -23.89 8.81 -1.52
CA ASP A 208 -24.33 8.02 -2.68
C ASP A 208 -23.37 8.11 -3.87
N GLY A 209 -22.11 8.53 -3.60
CA GLY A 209 -21.04 8.64 -4.58
C GLY A 209 -20.55 7.28 -5.10
N ASP A 210 -19.52 7.34 -5.95
CA ASP A 210 -18.96 6.15 -6.57
C ASP A 210 -18.40 5.16 -5.54
N ARG A 211 -18.48 3.86 -5.85
CA ARG A 211 -17.98 2.78 -4.98
C ARG A 211 -16.53 3.02 -4.59
N ARG A 212 -15.68 3.40 -5.55
CA ARG A 212 -14.24 3.54 -5.40
C ARG A 212 -13.89 4.67 -4.43
N GLU A 213 -14.56 5.80 -4.56
CA GLU A 213 -14.41 6.94 -3.64
C GLU A 213 -14.82 6.59 -2.21
N ARG A 214 -15.96 5.89 -2.07
CA ARG A 214 -16.47 5.46 -0.77
C ARG A 214 -15.53 4.45 -0.11
N ALA A 215 -14.99 3.51 -0.89
CA ALA A 215 -14.01 2.52 -0.44
C ALA A 215 -12.69 3.17 -0.02
N GLY A 216 -12.13 4.05 -0.85
CA GLY A 216 -10.91 4.80 -0.51
C GLY A 216 -11.07 5.61 0.78
N ALA A 217 -12.22 6.28 0.96
CA ALA A 217 -12.49 7.04 2.17
C ALA A 217 -12.52 6.16 3.43
N LEU A 218 -13.10 4.96 3.32
CA LEU A 218 -13.12 3.97 4.40
C LEU A 218 -11.73 3.43 4.73
N LEU A 219 -10.92 3.12 3.72
CA LEU A 219 -9.55 2.63 3.91
C LEU A 219 -8.68 3.69 4.59
N SER A 220 -8.75 4.96 4.15
CA SER A 220 -8.06 6.07 4.81
C SER A 220 -8.49 6.26 6.27
N LEU A 221 -9.80 6.23 6.54
CA LEU A 221 -10.33 6.32 7.90
C LEU A 221 -9.79 5.19 8.78
N GLY A 222 -9.81 3.95 8.28
CA GLY A 222 -9.26 2.79 8.97
C GLY A 222 -7.76 2.91 9.25
N ALA A 223 -6.98 3.37 8.27
CA ALA A 223 -5.54 3.60 8.42
C ALA A 223 -5.21 4.65 9.51
N TRP A 224 -6.09 5.63 9.73
CA TRP A 224 -5.96 6.61 10.83
C TRP A 224 -6.61 6.15 12.15
N GLY A 225 -6.99 4.88 12.26
CA GLY A 225 -7.61 4.31 13.46
C GLY A 225 -9.04 4.79 13.74
N ARG A 226 -9.74 5.34 12.74
CA ARG A 226 -11.14 5.78 12.87
C ARG A 226 -12.06 4.58 12.65
N ASP A 227 -12.99 4.38 13.57
CA ASP A 227 -13.97 3.30 13.48
C ASP A 227 -14.91 3.49 12.28
N THR A 228 -14.87 2.54 11.37
CA THR A 228 -15.72 2.49 10.17
C THR A 228 -16.92 1.55 10.28
N GLY A 229 -17.15 0.94 11.46
CA GLY A 229 -18.16 -0.10 11.67
C GLY A 229 -19.60 0.31 11.33
N GLY A 230 -19.89 1.60 11.28
CA GLY A 230 -21.20 2.14 10.89
C GLY A 230 -21.66 1.79 9.47
N LEU A 231 -20.77 1.29 8.60
CA LEU A 231 -21.07 0.90 7.22
C LEU A 231 -21.03 -0.62 6.97
N LEU A 232 -20.99 -1.45 8.03
CA LEU A 232 -21.02 -2.91 7.91
C LEU A 232 -22.35 -3.47 7.36
N THR A 233 -23.40 -2.66 7.27
CA THR A 233 -24.70 -3.04 6.71
C THR A 233 -24.98 -2.38 5.35
N ASP A 234 -23.97 -1.78 4.73
CA ASP A 234 -24.14 -1.15 3.41
C ASP A 234 -24.62 -2.16 2.36
N SER A 235 -25.39 -1.71 1.38
CA SER A 235 -25.83 -2.57 0.28
C SER A 235 -24.67 -3.05 -0.60
N ASP A 236 -23.62 -2.23 -0.74
CA ASP A 236 -22.47 -2.55 -1.57
C ASP A 236 -21.47 -3.46 -0.80
N PRO A 237 -21.14 -4.66 -1.31
CA PRO A 237 -20.22 -5.57 -0.65
C PRO A 237 -18.80 -5.01 -0.50
N ALA A 238 -18.32 -4.20 -1.46
CA ALA A 238 -16.99 -3.61 -1.38
C ALA A 238 -16.92 -2.58 -0.24
N VAL A 239 -17.96 -1.77 -0.09
CA VAL A 239 -18.09 -0.80 1.00
C VAL A 239 -18.13 -1.51 2.35
N ARG A 240 -18.90 -2.60 2.48
CA ARG A 240 -18.91 -3.41 3.72
C ARG A 240 -17.53 -3.98 4.05
N ALA A 241 -16.81 -4.50 3.05
CA ALA A 241 -15.49 -5.08 3.24
C ALA A 241 -14.45 -4.02 3.68
N CYS A 242 -14.42 -2.86 3.01
CA CYS A 242 -13.58 -1.73 3.43
C CYS A 242 -13.96 -1.21 4.83
N ALA A 243 -15.25 -1.16 5.16
CA ALA A 243 -15.70 -0.79 6.49
C ALA A 243 -15.27 -1.81 7.57
N ALA A 244 -15.16 -3.09 7.21
CA ALA A 244 -14.67 -4.13 8.10
C ALA A 244 -13.16 -4.02 8.38
N LEU A 245 -12.37 -3.56 7.40
CA LEU A 245 -10.94 -3.33 7.55
C LEU A 245 -10.60 -2.21 8.55
N GLY A 246 -11.48 -1.22 8.73
CA GLY A 246 -11.27 -0.10 9.66
C GLY A 246 -11.97 -0.23 11.02
N THR A 247 -12.50 -1.40 11.38
CA THR A 247 -13.20 -1.62 12.67
C THR A 247 -12.78 -2.90 13.36
N THR A 248 -12.87 -2.93 14.69
CA THR A 248 -12.73 -4.14 15.53
C THR A 248 -14.08 -4.61 16.09
N GLY A 249 -15.19 -4.01 15.62
CA GLY A 249 -16.54 -4.38 16.04
C GLY A 249 -16.93 -5.81 15.62
N PRO A 250 -17.97 -6.39 16.26
CA PRO A 250 -18.35 -7.80 16.09
C PRO A 250 -18.80 -8.19 14.68
N GLY A 251 -19.13 -7.21 13.82
CA GLY A 251 -19.48 -7.46 12.42
C GLY A 251 -18.30 -7.48 11.44
N ALA A 252 -17.08 -7.16 11.89
CA ALA A 252 -15.91 -7.08 11.03
C ALA A 252 -15.54 -8.45 10.43
N VAL A 253 -15.32 -9.46 11.28
CA VAL A 253 -14.93 -10.81 10.85
C VAL A 253 -15.97 -11.43 9.91
N PRO A 254 -17.29 -11.42 10.22
CA PRO A 254 -18.31 -11.89 9.29
C PRO A 254 -18.28 -11.18 7.92
N ALA A 255 -18.11 -9.85 7.89
CA ALA A 255 -18.07 -9.11 6.64
C ALA A 255 -16.82 -9.44 5.79
N LEU A 256 -15.67 -9.67 6.42
CA LEU A 256 -14.44 -10.10 5.73
C LEU A 256 -14.56 -11.54 5.22
N LEU A 257 -15.15 -12.44 6.00
CA LEU A 257 -15.43 -13.81 5.55
C LEU A 257 -16.41 -13.83 4.38
N ASP A 258 -17.46 -13.01 4.42
CA ASP A 258 -18.41 -12.86 3.32
C ASP A 258 -17.73 -12.33 2.04
N ALA A 259 -16.80 -11.37 2.18
CA ALA A 259 -16.01 -10.85 1.06
C ALA A 259 -15.09 -11.94 0.47
N LEU A 260 -14.43 -12.71 1.32
CA LEU A 260 -13.52 -13.79 0.94
C LEU A 260 -14.21 -15.10 0.58
N ALA A 261 -15.55 -15.15 0.59
CA ALA A 261 -16.29 -16.31 0.09
C ALA A 261 -16.16 -16.47 -1.44
N ASP A 262 -15.96 -15.36 -2.16
CA ASP A 262 -15.59 -15.33 -3.59
C ASP A 262 -14.45 -14.32 -3.81
N PRO A 263 -13.19 -14.71 -3.51
CA PRO A 263 -12.06 -13.79 -3.59
C PRO A 263 -11.81 -13.30 -5.02
N ALA A 264 -12.18 -14.09 -6.04
CA ALA A 264 -12.08 -13.68 -7.42
C ALA A 264 -13.08 -12.57 -7.77
N ALA A 265 -14.28 -12.57 -7.18
CA ALA A 265 -15.21 -11.45 -7.31
C ALA A 265 -14.72 -10.22 -6.55
N ALA A 266 -14.14 -10.39 -5.35
CA ALA A 266 -13.58 -9.29 -4.57
C ALA A 266 -12.48 -8.54 -5.31
N ASP A 267 -11.58 -9.25 -5.99
CA ASP A 267 -10.54 -8.63 -6.82
C ASP A 267 -11.06 -7.87 -8.05
N ARG A 268 -12.33 -8.07 -8.42
CA ARG A 268 -12.99 -7.37 -9.53
C ARG A 268 -13.96 -6.29 -9.04
N TRP A 269 -13.98 -5.97 -7.75
CA TRP A 269 -14.84 -4.89 -7.24
C TRP A 269 -14.39 -3.50 -7.67
N PHE A 270 -13.10 -3.37 -7.99
CA PHE A 270 -12.47 -2.17 -8.51
C PHE A 270 -11.81 -2.52 -9.86
N ASP A 271 -12.05 -1.68 -10.88
CA ASP A 271 -11.49 -1.91 -12.21
C ASP A 271 -9.96 -1.72 -12.24
N GLU A 272 -9.45 -0.84 -11.36
CA GLU A 272 -8.04 -0.62 -11.10
C GLU A 272 -7.74 -0.86 -9.59
N PRO A 273 -6.51 -1.17 -9.18
CA PRO A 273 -6.15 -1.19 -7.75
C PRO A 273 -6.38 0.18 -7.10
N LEU A 274 -6.86 0.22 -5.86
CA LEU A 274 -6.91 1.48 -5.09
C LEU A 274 -5.49 1.82 -4.61
N PRO A 275 -5.16 3.12 -4.44
CA PRO A 275 -3.82 3.53 -3.97
C PRO A 275 -3.50 3.02 -2.54
N HIS A 276 -4.51 2.57 -1.79
CA HIS A 276 -4.38 2.12 -0.40
C HIS A 276 -3.85 0.70 -0.23
N PHE A 277 -3.68 -0.09 -1.30
CA PHE A 277 -3.17 -1.45 -1.19
C PHE A 277 -2.38 -1.89 -2.41
N ASP A 278 -1.38 -2.72 -2.15
CA ASP A 278 -0.58 -3.34 -3.20
C ASP A 278 -1.12 -4.69 -3.64
N GLY A 279 -1.09 -4.91 -4.95
CA GLY A 279 -1.49 -6.15 -5.57
C GLY A 279 -3.01 -6.38 -5.53
N TRP A 280 -3.41 -7.61 -5.22
CA TRP A 280 -4.81 -8.02 -5.28
C TRP A 280 -5.55 -7.69 -3.99
N PHE A 281 -6.77 -7.15 -4.10
CA PHE A 281 -7.55 -6.75 -2.92
C PHE A 281 -7.79 -7.89 -1.92
N ARG A 282 -7.87 -9.14 -2.40
CA ARG A 282 -7.94 -10.33 -1.53
C ARG A 282 -6.79 -10.43 -0.51
N PHE A 283 -5.61 -9.90 -0.80
CA PHE A 283 -4.47 -9.91 0.13
C PHE A 283 -4.73 -8.99 1.32
N THR A 284 -5.23 -7.78 1.08
CA THR A 284 -5.66 -6.84 2.12
C THR A 284 -6.79 -7.41 2.96
N LEU A 285 -7.78 -8.03 2.32
CA LEU A 285 -8.90 -8.69 3.01
C LEU A 285 -8.43 -9.83 3.90
N LEU A 286 -7.51 -10.66 3.40
CA LEU A 286 -6.94 -11.77 4.17
C LEU A 286 -6.17 -11.25 5.39
N ARG A 287 -5.28 -10.27 5.21
CA ARG A 287 -4.53 -9.65 6.30
C ARG A 287 -5.48 -9.14 7.38
N GLY A 288 -6.47 -8.32 6.98
CA GLY A 288 -7.45 -7.77 7.90
C GLY A 288 -8.27 -8.83 8.64
N LEU A 289 -8.55 -9.98 8.02
CA LEU A 289 -9.20 -11.12 8.66
C LEU A 289 -8.28 -11.79 9.69
N LEU A 290 -7.03 -12.05 9.30
CA LEU A 290 -6.05 -12.70 10.17
C LEU A 290 -5.76 -11.86 11.41
N ASP A 291 -5.62 -10.54 11.28
CA ASP A 291 -5.36 -9.62 12.39
C ASP A 291 -6.50 -9.59 13.44
N ARG A 292 -7.68 -10.10 13.07
CA ARG A 292 -8.90 -10.09 13.90
C ARG A 292 -9.31 -11.48 14.39
N THR A 293 -8.56 -12.52 14.06
CA THR A 293 -8.92 -13.90 14.41
C THR A 293 -7.82 -14.56 15.24
N GLY A 294 -8.23 -15.29 16.27
CA GLY A 294 -7.31 -16.04 17.14
C GLY A 294 -7.25 -17.54 16.82
N HIS A 295 -8.21 -18.05 16.04
CA HIS A 295 -8.33 -19.48 15.75
C HIS A 295 -8.51 -19.74 14.26
N PHE A 296 -7.67 -20.63 13.72
CA PHE A 296 -7.68 -20.96 12.29
C PHE A 296 -9.00 -21.58 11.81
N ASP A 297 -9.78 -22.23 12.70
CA ASP A 297 -11.10 -22.77 12.35
C ASP A 297 -12.07 -21.66 11.85
N GLU A 298 -11.92 -20.42 12.34
CA GLU A 298 -12.71 -19.26 11.91
C GLU A 298 -12.32 -18.80 10.49
N VAL A 299 -11.05 -18.95 10.13
CA VAL A 299 -10.47 -18.52 8.86
C VAL A 299 -10.61 -19.58 7.77
N LEU A 300 -10.80 -20.85 8.15
CA LEU A 300 -10.80 -22.00 7.23
C LEU A 300 -11.69 -21.81 5.99
N PRO A 301 -12.94 -21.30 6.07
CA PRO A 301 -13.76 -21.10 4.89
C PRO A 301 -13.11 -20.19 3.85
N ALA A 302 -12.56 -19.05 4.30
CA ALA A 302 -11.83 -18.11 3.44
C ALA A 302 -10.52 -18.73 2.92
N ALA A 303 -9.78 -19.45 3.78
CA ALA A 303 -8.56 -20.14 3.38
C ALA A 303 -8.81 -21.10 2.21
N LEU A 304 -9.87 -21.92 2.30
CA LEU A 304 -10.23 -22.87 1.25
C LEU A 304 -10.71 -22.18 -0.04
N ALA A 305 -11.40 -21.04 0.07
CA ALA A 305 -11.81 -20.25 -1.09
C ALA A 305 -10.62 -19.58 -1.81
N LEU A 306 -9.54 -19.26 -1.08
CA LEU A 306 -8.32 -18.65 -1.61
C LEU A 306 -7.39 -19.65 -2.31
N VAL A 307 -7.29 -20.90 -1.84
CA VAL A 307 -6.36 -21.91 -2.39
C VAL A 307 -6.38 -22.03 -3.93
N PRO A 308 -7.54 -22.02 -4.62
CA PRO A 308 -7.58 -22.06 -6.08
C PRO A 308 -6.81 -20.91 -6.77
N MET A 309 -6.73 -19.75 -6.12
CA MET A 309 -6.06 -18.55 -6.62
C MET A 309 -4.58 -18.47 -6.25
N CYS A 310 -4.16 -19.24 -5.24
CA CYS A 310 -2.78 -19.29 -4.78
C CYS A 310 -1.81 -19.80 -5.85
N GLY A 311 -0.57 -19.31 -5.76
CA GLY A 311 0.55 -19.76 -6.58
C GLY A 311 1.90 -19.59 -5.89
N GLN A 312 2.95 -20.07 -6.55
CA GLN A 312 4.34 -19.96 -6.08
C GLN A 312 4.86 -18.52 -6.01
N TYR A 313 4.18 -17.57 -6.65
CA TYR A 313 4.57 -16.15 -6.69
C TYR A 313 3.82 -15.28 -5.67
N THR A 314 2.80 -15.83 -5.00
CA THR A 314 1.94 -15.07 -4.08
C THR A 314 2.09 -15.48 -2.63
N VAL A 315 2.99 -16.43 -2.35
CA VAL A 315 3.14 -17.13 -1.06
C VAL A 315 3.11 -16.18 0.14
N ASP A 316 3.87 -15.09 0.06
CA ASP A 316 4.04 -14.14 1.17
C ASP A 316 2.77 -13.32 1.43
N SER A 317 1.90 -13.19 0.42
CA SER A 317 0.65 -12.41 0.49
C SER A 317 -0.59 -13.25 0.78
N ASP A 318 -0.58 -14.57 0.52
CA ASP A 318 -1.76 -15.43 0.70
C ASP A 318 -1.53 -16.67 1.59
N TRP A 319 -0.99 -17.77 1.07
CA TRP A 319 -1.01 -19.04 1.78
C TRP A 319 0.12 -19.20 2.80
N GLY A 320 1.15 -18.36 2.78
CA GLY A 320 2.14 -18.20 3.85
C GLY A 320 1.52 -17.68 5.15
N PRO A 321 0.87 -16.51 5.15
CA PRO A 321 0.13 -15.99 6.32
C PRO A 321 -0.93 -16.97 6.86
N LEU A 322 -1.64 -17.69 5.97
CA LEU A 322 -2.58 -18.74 6.38
C LEU A 322 -1.87 -19.93 7.07
N LEU A 323 -0.66 -20.30 6.64
CA LEU A 323 0.15 -21.31 7.34
C LEU A 323 0.54 -20.84 8.74
N ALA A 324 0.96 -19.59 8.90
CA ALA A 324 1.29 -19.04 10.22
C ALA A 324 0.06 -19.01 11.15
N SER A 325 -1.10 -18.64 10.63
CA SER A 325 -2.37 -18.70 11.37
C SER A 325 -2.76 -20.14 11.75
N ALA A 326 -2.56 -21.10 10.85
CA ALA A 326 -2.84 -22.52 11.11
C ALA A 326 -1.85 -23.17 12.09
N PHE A 327 -0.61 -22.69 12.13
CA PHE A 327 0.49 -23.22 12.93
C PHE A 327 1.22 -22.09 13.69
N PRO A 328 0.57 -21.47 14.70
CA PRO A 328 1.21 -20.46 15.54
C PRO A 328 2.38 -21.05 16.35
N GLU A 329 2.34 -22.36 16.60
CA GLU A 329 3.48 -23.15 17.06
C GLU A 329 3.90 -24.14 15.96
N PRO A 330 5.21 -24.38 15.76
CA PRO A 330 5.68 -25.35 14.79
C PRO A 330 5.08 -26.74 15.02
N TYR A 331 4.63 -27.38 13.94
CA TYR A 331 4.12 -28.74 13.98
C TYR A 331 5.18 -29.70 14.55
N THR A 332 4.79 -30.46 15.58
CA THR A 332 5.63 -31.50 16.16
C THR A 332 5.23 -32.87 15.58
N PRO A 333 6.16 -33.61 14.94
CA PRO A 333 5.88 -34.94 14.43
C PRO A 333 5.25 -35.86 15.49
N GLY A 334 4.14 -36.51 15.13
CA GLY A 334 3.38 -37.39 16.03
C GLY A 334 2.22 -36.71 16.75
N ARG A 335 2.14 -35.37 16.75
CA ARG A 335 0.92 -34.66 17.14
C ARG A 335 -0.13 -34.79 16.02
N PRO A 336 -1.40 -35.09 16.32
CA PRO A 336 -2.44 -35.09 15.30
C PRO A 336 -2.72 -33.66 14.82
N LEU A 337 -2.96 -33.51 13.51
CA LEU A 337 -3.45 -32.27 12.93
C LEU A 337 -4.91 -32.06 13.33
N THR A 338 -5.32 -30.80 13.52
CA THR A 338 -6.75 -30.47 13.64
C THR A 338 -7.45 -30.71 12.31
N ALA A 339 -8.79 -30.80 12.34
CA ALA A 339 -9.58 -30.97 11.11
C ALA A 339 -9.37 -29.81 10.12
N ALA A 340 -9.29 -28.56 10.61
CA ALA A 340 -9.02 -27.39 9.78
C ALA A 340 -7.60 -27.40 9.19
N GLN A 341 -6.58 -27.69 9.99
CA GLN A 341 -5.20 -27.82 9.50
C GLN A 341 -5.11 -28.88 8.40
N HIS A 342 -5.74 -30.03 8.62
CA HIS A 342 -5.74 -31.13 7.65
C HIS A 342 -6.47 -30.76 6.35
N ALA A 343 -7.63 -30.10 6.45
CA ALA A 343 -8.40 -29.65 5.29
C ALA A 343 -7.62 -28.62 4.45
N PHE A 344 -7.03 -27.62 5.10
CA PHE A 344 -6.24 -26.59 4.43
C PHE A 344 -4.99 -27.15 3.76
N LEU A 345 -4.18 -27.93 4.51
CA LEU A 345 -2.97 -28.54 3.96
C LEU A 345 -3.27 -29.52 2.82
N ARG A 346 -4.40 -30.23 2.87
CA ARG A 346 -4.85 -31.09 1.75
C ARG A 346 -5.13 -30.25 0.51
N ALA A 347 -5.90 -29.17 0.64
CA ALA A 347 -6.20 -28.29 -0.48
C ALA A 347 -4.93 -27.70 -1.09
N LEU A 348 -3.99 -27.21 -0.27
CA LEU A 348 -2.68 -26.72 -0.73
C LEU A 348 -1.86 -27.82 -1.42
N ALA A 349 -1.83 -29.03 -0.88
CA ALA A 349 -1.11 -30.17 -1.46
C ALA A 349 -1.73 -30.64 -2.79
N GLU A 350 -2.97 -30.27 -3.11
CA GLU A 350 -3.64 -30.56 -4.38
C GLU A 350 -3.44 -29.44 -5.41
N ARG A 351 -3.17 -28.20 -4.98
CA ARG A 351 -2.93 -27.06 -5.86
C ARG A 351 -1.53 -27.06 -6.49
N ASP A 352 -1.42 -27.54 -7.73
CA ASP A 352 -0.14 -27.62 -8.46
C ASP A 352 0.64 -26.29 -8.51
N ALA A 353 -0.04 -25.16 -8.70
CA ALA A 353 0.61 -23.86 -8.84
C ALA A 353 1.37 -23.38 -7.59
N CYS A 354 1.07 -23.94 -6.40
CA CYS A 354 1.79 -23.61 -5.16
C CYS A 354 3.15 -24.33 -5.05
N TRP A 355 3.43 -25.32 -5.90
CA TRP A 355 4.58 -26.23 -5.76
C TRP A 355 5.60 -26.12 -6.92
N GLY A 356 5.81 -24.91 -7.45
CA GLY A 356 6.81 -24.67 -8.52
C GLY A 356 8.25 -24.56 -7.99
N ASP A 357 9.08 -23.68 -8.55
CA ASP A 357 10.52 -23.58 -8.21
C ASP A 357 10.88 -22.37 -7.32
N VAL A 358 9.92 -21.48 -7.04
CA VAL A 358 10.17 -20.31 -6.15
C VAL A 358 10.35 -20.76 -4.70
N ALA A 359 11.42 -20.28 -4.05
CA ALA A 359 11.87 -20.76 -2.75
C ALA A 359 11.08 -20.22 -1.54
N ASN A 360 10.31 -19.13 -1.67
CA ASN A 360 9.66 -18.44 -0.54
C ASN A 360 8.81 -19.39 0.33
N ARG A 361 8.11 -20.36 -0.29
CA ARG A 361 7.35 -21.40 0.42
C ARG A 361 8.15 -22.23 1.42
N VAL A 362 9.45 -22.42 1.16
CA VAL A 362 10.32 -23.26 1.99
C VAL A 362 10.47 -22.63 3.36
N SER A 363 10.56 -21.30 3.42
CA SER A 363 10.62 -20.55 4.69
C SER A 363 9.35 -20.76 5.50
N TRP A 364 8.17 -20.47 4.92
CA TRP A 364 6.87 -20.61 5.59
C TRP A 364 6.59 -22.04 6.07
N LEU A 365 6.83 -23.06 5.24
CA LEU A 365 6.64 -24.45 5.61
C LEU A 365 7.59 -24.86 6.75
N ARG A 366 8.84 -24.40 6.73
CA ARG A 366 9.81 -24.68 7.79
C ARG A 366 9.42 -24.02 9.10
N SER A 367 8.99 -22.76 9.07
CA SER A 367 8.49 -22.04 10.26
C SER A 367 7.27 -22.73 10.86
N ALA A 368 6.37 -23.27 10.03
CA ALA A 368 5.24 -24.08 10.48
C ALA A 368 5.62 -25.50 10.95
N GLY A 369 6.90 -25.91 10.91
CA GLY A 369 7.36 -27.25 11.27
C GLY A 369 6.92 -28.35 10.28
N LEU A 370 6.56 -27.98 9.06
CA LEU A 370 6.02 -28.87 8.03
C LEU A 370 7.09 -29.31 7.01
N PRO A 371 6.87 -30.43 6.32
CA PRO A 371 7.72 -30.80 5.19
C PRO A 371 7.67 -29.74 4.08
N THR A 372 8.85 -29.35 3.58
CA THR A 372 8.99 -28.31 2.54
C THR A 372 8.70 -28.82 1.13
N GLU A 373 8.61 -30.14 0.97
CA GLU A 373 8.34 -30.82 -0.29
C GLU A 373 6.94 -31.45 -0.31
N ARG A 374 6.29 -31.41 -1.49
CA ARG A 374 4.90 -31.84 -1.67
C ARG A 374 4.67 -33.31 -1.31
N ALA A 375 5.57 -34.19 -1.74
CA ALA A 375 5.42 -35.62 -1.54
C ALA A 375 5.48 -36.00 -0.05
N PRO A 376 6.49 -35.55 0.73
CA PRO A 376 6.48 -35.68 2.19
C PRO A 376 5.25 -35.10 2.88
N LEU A 377 4.75 -33.93 2.45
CA LEU A 377 3.53 -33.35 3.02
C LEU A 377 2.31 -34.25 2.78
N ARG A 378 2.16 -34.82 1.58
CA ARG A 378 1.08 -35.78 1.28
C ARG A 378 1.16 -37.04 2.14
N VAL A 379 2.36 -37.53 2.45
CA VAL A 379 2.56 -38.67 3.35
C VAL A 379 2.09 -38.32 4.77
N LEU A 380 2.43 -37.13 5.28
CA LEU A 380 1.95 -36.64 6.57
C LEU A 380 0.42 -36.61 6.64
N LEU A 381 -0.24 -36.09 5.59
CA LEU A 381 -1.70 -36.00 5.51
C LEU A 381 -2.39 -37.37 5.43
N ALA A 382 -1.75 -38.37 4.82
CA ALA A 382 -2.25 -39.73 4.77
C ALA A 382 -2.11 -40.45 6.12
N ALA A 383 -1.03 -40.20 6.86
CA ALA A 383 -0.79 -40.80 8.18
C ALA A 383 -1.78 -40.28 9.24
N GLY A 384 -2.14 -38.99 9.19
CA GLY A 384 -3.12 -38.39 10.10
C GLY A 384 -4.55 -38.93 9.95
N ALA A 385 -4.92 -39.47 8.79
CA ALA A 385 -6.23 -40.08 8.55
C ALA A 385 -6.38 -41.51 9.14
N ALA A 386 -5.28 -42.09 9.63
CA ALA A 386 -5.23 -43.49 10.06
C ALA A 386 -5.30 -43.69 11.59
N ALA A 387 -5.44 -42.63 12.40
CA ALA A 387 -5.64 -42.76 13.84
C ALA A 387 -7.13 -43.00 14.16
N PRO A 388 -7.53 -44.17 14.70
CA PRO A 388 -8.89 -44.41 15.12
C PRO A 388 -9.22 -43.60 16.39
N SER A 389 -10.41 -43.01 16.44
CA SER A 389 -10.96 -42.44 17.68
C SER A 389 -11.01 -43.52 18.79
N PRO A 390 -10.67 -43.19 20.04
CA PRO A 390 -10.87 -44.11 21.17
C PRO A 390 -12.35 -44.41 21.43
#